data_AF-A0A800ARP4-F1
#
_entry.id   AF-A0A800ARP4-F1
#
_cell.length_a   1.000
_cell.length_b   1.000
_cell.length_c   1.000
_cell.angle_alpha   90.00
_cell.angle_beta   90.00
_cell.angle_gamma   90.00
#
_symmetry.space_group_name_H-M   'P 1'
#
loop_
_entity.id
_entity.type
_entity.pdbx_description
1 polymer ?
#
loop_
_entity_poly.entity_id
_entity_poly.type
_entity_poly.pdbx_seq_one_letter_code
_entity_poly.pdbx_strand_id
1 'polypeptide(L)' 'MKRFLFVSPHPDDVELGAGGLILKLKQSKYKVFVVDLTTGEPTPFGSKKRREREVEKATRVLKIDERVN' A
#
# COMPACT_ATOMS: atom_id res chain seq x y z
N MET A 1 12.79 5.96 -16.53
CA MET A 1 11.67 5.21 -15.91
C MET A 1 10.96 6.12 -14.91
N LYS A 2 9.65 6.34 -15.04
CA LYS A 2 8.89 7.22 -14.13
C LYS A 2 8.66 6.54 -12.77
N ARG A 3 8.46 7.36 -11.74
CA ARG A 3 8.22 6.96 -10.36
C ARG A 3 6.92 7.60 -9.88
N PHE A 4 6.13 6.83 -9.12
CA PHE A 4 4.87 7.28 -8.54
C PHE A 4 4.90 7.03 -7.05
N LEU A 5 4.48 8.02 -6.28
CA LEU A 5 4.30 7.94 -4.84
C LEU A 5 2.81 8.08 -4.53
N PHE A 6 2.29 7.13 -3.76
CA PHE A 6 0.96 7.20 -3.18
C PHE A 6 1.09 7.51 -1.70
N VAL A 7 0.28 8.43 -1.20
CA VAL A 7 0.22 8.79 0.22
C VAL A 7 -1.20 8.48 0.69
N SER A 8 -1.32 7.60 1.68
CA SER A 8 -2.58 7.13 2.26
C SER A 8 -2.65 7.49 3.75
N PRO A 9 -3.82 7.85 4.28
CA PRO A 9 -3.99 8.04 5.71
C PRO A 9 -3.68 6.77 6.55
N HIS A 10 -4.23 5.61 6.15
CA HIS A 10 -4.04 4.34 6.85
C HIS A 10 -3.80 3.19 5.86
N PRO A 11 -3.29 2.03 6.33
CA PRO A 11 -3.02 0.89 5.48
C PRO A 11 -4.32 0.17 5.08
N ASP A 12 -4.72 0.39 3.83
CA ASP A 12 -5.84 -0.19 3.05
C ASP A 12 -6.41 0.86 2.07
N ASP A 13 -6.29 2.15 2.43
CA ASP A 13 -6.77 3.28 1.64
C ASP A 13 -6.18 3.30 0.22
N VAL A 14 -4.89 2.97 0.06
CA VAL A 14 -4.24 2.93 -1.26
C VAL A 14 -4.71 1.74 -2.09
N GLU A 15 -4.95 0.59 -1.47
CA GLU A 15 -5.49 -0.59 -2.10
C GLU A 15 -6.89 -0.31 -2.65
N LEU A 16 -7.75 0.31 -1.83
CA LEU A 16 -9.12 0.68 -2.17
C LEU A 16 -9.19 1.77 -3.24
N GLY A 17 -8.41 2.85 -3.08
CA GLY A 17 -8.48 4.01 -3.98
C GLY A 17 -7.70 3.84 -5.28
N ALA A 18 -6.62 3.05 -5.28
CA ALA A 18 -5.65 3.04 -6.38
C ALA A 18 -5.07 1.68 -6.75
N GLY A 19 -5.51 0.55 -6.16
CA GLY A 19 -4.92 -0.77 -6.42
C GLY A 19 -4.86 -1.15 -7.91
N GLY A 20 -5.94 -0.89 -8.65
CA GLY A 20 -5.98 -1.12 -10.10
C GLY A 20 -5.02 -0.23 -10.90
N LEU A 21 -4.90 1.04 -10.51
CA LEU A 21 -3.95 1.98 -11.14
C LEU A 21 -2.51 1.55 -10.88
N ILE A 22 -2.17 1.15 -9.65
CA ILE A 22 -0.85 0.65 -9.29
C ILE A 22 -0.45 -0.51 -10.20
N LEU A 23 -1.31 -1.52 -10.35
CA LEU A 23 -1.01 -2.66 -11.23
C LEU A 23 -0.79 -2.23 -12.69
N LYS A 24 -1.57 -1.27 -13.20
CA LYS A 24 -1.37 -0.70 -14.56
C LYS A 24 -0.03 0.02 -14.70
N LEU A 25 0.40 0.77 -13.68
CA LEU A 25 1.71 1.43 -13.65
C LEU A 25 2.86 0.40 -13.61
N LYS A 26 2.69 -0.68 -12.83
CA LYS A 26 3.66 -1.78 -12.78
C LYS A 26 3.76 -2.53 -14.12
N GLN A 27 2.65 -2.75 -14.83
CA GLN A 27 2.66 -3.30 -16.20
C GLN A 27 3.44 -2.41 -17.17
N SER A 28 3.38 -1.09 -16.97
CA SER A 28 4.17 -0.10 -17.73
C SER A 28 5.64 0.00 -17.26
N LYS A 29 6.10 -0.94 -16.42
CA LYS A 29 7.46 -1.00 -15.84
C LYS A 29 7.84 0.24 -15.03
N TYR A 30 6.88 0.96 -14.45
CA TYR A 30 7.17 2.07 -13.56
C TYR A 30 7.46 1.59 -12.12
N LYS A 31 8.11 2.47 -11.36
CA LYS A 31 8.33 2.28 -9.93
C LYS A 31 7.19 2.90 -9.14
N VAL A 32 6.72 2.19 -8.12
CA VAL A 32 5.61 2.59 -7.26
C VAL A 32 6.05 2.49 -5.81
N PHE A 33 5.83 3.57 -5.08
CA PHE A 33 6.14 3.74 -3.67
C PHE A 33 4.85 4.09 -2.92
N VAL A 34 4.74 3.66 -1.67
CA VAL A 34 3.60 3.96 -0.80
C VAL A 34 4.09 4.49 0.54
N VAL A 35 3.44 5.54 1.04
CA VAL A 35 3.57 6.04 2.41
C VAL A 35 2.20 5.99 3.06
N ASP A 36 2.03 5.13 4.07
CA ASP A 36 0.88 5.23 4.97
C ASP A 36 1.24 6.19 6.11
N LEU A 37 0.39 7.18 6.39
CA LEU A 37 0.69 8.21 7.40
C LEU A 37 0.52 7.70 8.84
N THR A 38 -0.25 6.64 9.03
CA THR A 38 -0.55 6.06 10.34
C THR A 38 -0.69 4.55 10.23
N THR A 39 -0.65 3.84 11.36
CA THR A 39 -0.81 2.37 11.37
C THR A 39 -2.27 1.91 11.18
N GLY A 40 -3.25 2.82 11.15
CA GLY A 40 -4.66 2.44 11.20
C GLY A 40 -5.17 2.07 12.59
N GLU A 41 -4.34 2.17 13.63
CA GLU A 41 -4.69 1.79 15.00
C GLU A 41 -5.09 3.00 15.87
N PRO A 42 -6.01 2.82 16.84
CA PRO A 42 -6.73 1.58 17.14
C PRO A 42 -7.83 1.27 16.11
N THR A 43 -8.02 0.00 15.77
CA THR A 43 -9.18 -0.46 14.98
C THR A 43 -10.16 -1.29 15.81
N PRO A 44 -11.47 -1.15 15.60
CA PRO A 44 -12.47 -1.98 16.29
C PRO A 44 -12.35 -3.47 15.94
N PHE A 45 -11.83 -3.80 14.76
CA PHE A 45 -11.75 -5.18 14.27
C PHE A 45 -10.35 -5.51 13.77
N GLY A 46 -9.48 -5.95 14.67
CA GLY A 46 -8.13 -6.36 14.28
C GLY A 46 -7.11 -6.28 15.41
N SER A 47 -5.86 -6.33 15.00
CA SER A 47 -4.70 -6.06 15.86
C SER A 47 -3.57 -5.57 14.98
N LYS A 48 -2.64 -4.80 15.57
CA LYS A 48 -1.42 -4.34 14.87
C LYS A 48 -0.67 -5.48 14.15
N LYS A 49 -0.47 -6.63 14.80
CA LYS A 49 0.19 -7.81 14.22
C LYS A 49 -0.58 -8.42 13.04
N ARG A 50 -1.91 -8.30 13.02
CA ARG A 50 -2.73 -8.75 11.89
C ARG A 50 -2.60 -7.76 10.74
N ARG A 51 -2.68 -6.45 11.02
CA ARG A 51 -2.48 -5.37 10.06
C ARG A 51 -1.15 -5.49 9.33
N GLU A 52 -0.05 -5.67 10.07
CA GLU A 52 1.30 -5.82 9.50
C GLU A 52 1.36 -6.96 8.45
N ARG A 53 0.72 -8.10 8.75
CA ARG A 53 0.65 -9.25 7.82
C ARG A 53 -0.22 -8.97 6.60
N GLU A 54 -1.32 -8.24 6.79
CA GLU A 54 -2.22 -7.81 5.70
C GLU A 54 -1.49 -6.83 4.77
N VAL A 55 -0.78 -5.84 5.32
CA VAL A 55 0.04 -4.87 4.59
C VAL A 55 1.15 -5.55 3.79
N GLU A 56 1.89 -6.48 4.39
CA GLU A 56 2.94 -7.24 3.70
C GLU A 56 2.36 -8.04 2.52
N LYS A 57 1.19 -8.67 2.72
CA LYS A 57 0.49 -9.39 1.66
C LYS A 57 0.05 -8.46 0.54
N ALA A 58 -0.57 -7.32 0.86
CA ALA A 58 -1.03 -6.34 -0.13
C ALA A 58 0.14 -5.75 -0.94
N THR A 59 1.24 -5.41 -0.26
CA THR A 59 2.48 -4.91 -0.87
C THR A 59 3.01 -5.87 -1.93
N ARG A 60 3.04 -7.18 -1.62
CA ARG A 60 3.42 -8.23 -2.58
C ARG A 60 2.45 -8.34 -3.75
N VAL A 61 1.14 -8.37 -3.49
CA VAL A 61 0.11 -8.52 -4.53
C VAL A 61 0.16 -7.36 -5.52
N LEU A 62 0.32 -6.13 -5.02
CA LEU A 62 0.40 -4.91 -5.83
C LEU A 62 1.77 -4.67 -6.46
N LYS A 63 2.78 -5.48 -6.13
CA LYS A 63 4.16 -5.34 -6.62
C LYS A 63 4.75 -3.95 -6.33
N ILE A 64 4.41 -3.39 -5.16
CA ILE A 64 4.95 -2.12 -4.69
C ILE A 64 6.45 -2.31 -4.45
N ASP A 65 7.26 -1.35 -4.90
CA ASP A 65 8.71 -1.45 -4.79
C ASP A 65 9.19 -1.18 -3.36
N GLU A 66 8.53 -0.24 -2.68
CA GLU A 66 8.79 0.08 -1.27
C GLU A 66 7.55 0.70 -0.65
N ARG A 67 7.26 0.32 0.60
CA ARG A 67 6.16 0.85 1.40
C ARG A 67 6.68 1.17 2.79
N VAL A 68 6.40 2.37 3.26
CA VAL A 68 6.75 2.82 4.60
C VAL A 68 5.51 3.29 5.33
N ASN A 69 5.54 3.11 6.65
CA ASN A 69 4.55 3.63 7.58
C ASN A 69 5.24 4.16 8.83
#